data_AF-A0A2A2EUA4-F1
#
_entry.id   AF-A0A2A2EUA4-F1
#
_cell.length_a   1.000
_cell.length_b   1.000
_cell.length_c   1.000
_cell.angle_alpha   90.00
_cell.angle_beta   90.00
_cell.angle_gamma   90.00
#
_symmetry.space_group_name_H-M   'P 1'
#
loop_
_entity.id
_entity.type
_entity.pdbx_description
1 polymer ?
#
loop_
_entity_poly.entity_id
_entity_poly.type
_entity_poly.pdbx_seq_one_letter_code
_entity_poly.pdbx_strand_id
1 'polypeptide(L)'
;MNLVTWRQGLCCLAMVVLLVPSALGETRLTPEVYVDIRLSALALTVEGIQQRLTRLKESPYDNEDQRRVGRIVQSEVDRVFEENGVTKRAFLEYGAEHAGAIEAWLNENPSVARRFSDLKARRSSLSKQIKALKEE
;
A
#
# COMPACT_ATOMS: atom_id res chain seq x y z
N MET A 1 -5.49 59.46 46.74
CA MET A 1 -5.30 59.99 45.37
C MET A 1 -4.24 59.10 44.73
N ASN A 2 -4.61 58.11 43.90
CA ASN A 2 -4.86 58.22 42.45
C ASN A 2 -3.71 58.96 41.76
N LEU A 3 -3.07 58.52 40.68
CA LEU A 3 -3.17 57.42 39.71
C LEU A 3 -1.84 57.56 38.91
N VAL A 4 -1.38 56.52 38.22
CA VAL A 4 -0.81 56.55 36.84
C VAL A 4 0.02 55.29 36.61
N THR A 5 -0.64 54.40 35.88
CA THR A 5 -0.17 53.28 35.08
C THR A 5 0.94 53.66 34.10
N TRP A 6 1.87 52.75 33.78
CA TRP A 6 2.06 52.26 32.38
C TRP A 6 3.29 51.32 32.22
N ARG A 7 2.99 50.09 31.79
CA ARG A 7 3.63 49.34 30.69
C ARG A 7 5.14 49.53 30.46
N GLN A 8 5.93 48.54 30.86
CA GLN A 8 6.91 47.83 30.01
C GLN A 8 6.99 46.40 30.57
N GLY A 9 6.73 45.31 29.84
CA GLY A 9 6.79 45.11 28.40
C GLY A 9 8.00 44.24 28.09
N LEU A 10 7.75 42.93 27.95
CA LEU A 10 8.58 41.92 27.29
C LEU A 10 9.98 41.63 27.86
N CYS A 11 10.17 40.38 28.32
CA CYS A 11 11.21 39.45 27.81
C CYS A 11 11.32 38.21 28.70
N CYS A 12 10.20 37.54 28.98
CA CYS A 12 10.21 36.14 29.42
C CYS A 12 9.61 35.29 28.32
N LEU A 13 10.25 35.27 27.14
CA LEU A 13 9.97 34.27 26.12
C LEU A 13 10.78 33.03 26.49
N ALA A 14 10.29 32.34 27.52
CA ALA A 14 10.73 31.00 27.87
C ALA A 14 10.47 30.13 26.64
N MET A 15 11.57 29.82 25.95
CA MET A 15 11.64 28.93 24.80
C MET A 15 11.36 27.51 25.30
N VAL A 16 10.08 27.21 25.50
CA VAL A 16 9.58 25.86 25.72
C VAL A 16 9.64 25.17 24.36
N VAL A 17 10.84 24.67 24.03
CA VAL A 17 11.02 23.65 23.00
C VAL A 17 10.35 22.39 23.54
N LEU A 18 9.05 22.27 23.27
CA LEU A 18 8.35 20.99 23.34
C LEU A 18 9.04 20.08 22.31
N LEU A 19 9.97 19.27 22.81
CA LEU A 19 10.32 17.98 22.25
C LEU A 19 9.01 17.18 22.16
N VAL A 20 8.26 17.37 21.09
CA VAL A 20 7.25 16.40 20.65
C VAL A 20 8.09 15.22 20.19
N PRO A 21 8.13 14.09 20.91
CA PRO A 21 8.68 12.90 20.32
C PRO A 21 7.79 12.63 19.12
N SER A 22 8.37 12.64 17.92
CA SER A 22 7.74 12.07 16.76
C SER A 22 7.49 10.61 17.10
N ALA A 23 6.31 10.32 17.64
CA ALA A 23 5.73 9.01 17.61
C ALA A 23 5.50 8.72 16.13
N LEU A 24 6.57 8.34 15.44
CA LEU A 24 6.49 7.39 14.35
C LEU A 24 5.87 6.16 15.00
N GLY A 25 4.54 6.13 15.06
CA GLY A 25 3.83 4.96 15.47
C GLY A 25 4.29 3.86 14.55
N GLU A 26 5.01 2.88 15.08
CA GLU A 26 5.19 1.61 14.38
C GLU A 26 3.78 1.16 14.02
N THR A 27 3.40 1.25 12.75
CA THR A 27 2.15 0.67 12.28
C THR A 27 2.27 -0.82 12.51
N ARG A 28 1.76 -1.28 13.67
CA ARG A 28 1.74 -2.70 13.99
C ARG A 28 0.77 -3.34 13.02
N LEU A 29 1.29 -4.25 12.21
CA LEU A 29 0.46 -5.09 11.36
C LEU A 29 -0.56 -5.83 12.23
N THR A 30 -1.82 -5.71 11.84
CA THR A 30 -2.95 -6.49 12.34
C THR A 30 -3.51 -7.31 11.17
N PRO A 31 -4.36 -8.34 11.40
CA PRO A 31 -5.00 -9.07 10.30
C PRO A 31 -5.73 -8.16 9.32
N GLU A 32 -6.44 -7.16 9.82
CA GLU A 32 -7.15 -6.16 9.04
C GLU A 32 -6.21 -5.32 8.17
N VAL A 33 -5.20 -4.69 8.77
CA VAL A 33 -4.23 -3.85 8.05
C VAL A 33 -3.46 -4.67 7.03
N TYR A 34 -3.06 -5.90 7.39
CA TYR A 34 -2.40 -6.82 6.47
C TYR A 34 -3.29 -7.13 5.26
N VAL A 35 -4.57 -7.43 5.48
CA VAL A 35 -5.54 -7.72 4.41
C VAL A 35 -5.74 -6.50 3.51
N ASP A 36 -5.86 -5.30 4.09
CA ASP A 36 -6.06 -4.07 3.33
C ASP A 36 -4.86 -3.75 2.42
N ILE A 37 -3.64 -3.77 2.97
CA ILE A 37 -2.39 -3.62 2.20
C ILE A 37 -2.35 -4.63 1.06
N ARG A 38 -2.66 -5.90 1.36
CA ARG A 38 -2.58 -6.99 0.40
C ARG A 38 -3.63 -6.87 -0.71
N LEU A 39 -4.85 -6.41 -0.40
CA LEU A 39 -5.88 -6.15 -1.39
C LEU A 39 -5.48 -5.01 -2.31
N SER A 40 -4.98 -3.91 -1.76
CA SER A 40 -4.50 -2.75 -2.51
C SER A 40 -3.36 -3.12 -3.46
N ALA A 41 -2.35 -3.84 -2.97
CA ALA A 41 -1.25 -4.34 -3.80
C ALA A 41 -1.73 -5.30 -4.89
N LEU A 42 -2.69 -6.19 -4.58
CA LEU A 42 -3.24 -7.13 -5.55
C LEU A 42 -4.08 -6.43 -6.63
N ALA A 43 -4.85 -5.40 -6.26
CA ALA A 43 -5.64 -4.61 -7.19
C ALA A 43 -4.75 -3.88 -8.20
N LEU A 44 -3.70 -3.20 -7.73
CA LEU A 44 -2.69 -2.55 -8.59
C LEU A 44 -2.01 -3.57 -9.51
N THR A 45 -1.67 -4.75 -8.98
CA THR A 45 -1.09 -5.83 -9.79
C THR A 45 -2.05 -6.28 -10.90
N VAL A 46 -3.34 -6.45 -10.61
CA VAL A 46 -4.36 -6.84 -11.60
C VAL A 46 -4.50 -5.77 -12.68
N GLU A 47 -4.57 -4.50 -12.29
CA GLU A 47 -4.62 -3.39 -13.22
C GLU A 47 -3.38 -3.34 -14.11
N GLY A 48 -2.20 -3.49 -13.53
CA GLY A 48 -0.94 -3.54 -14.26
C GLY A 48 -0.89 -4.66 -15.31
N ILE A 49 -1.37 -5.85 -14.97
CA ILE A 49 -1.45 -6.96 -15.93
C ILE A 49 -2.48 -6.66 -17.03
N GLN A 50 -3.63 -6.06 -16.69
CA GLN A 50 -4.63 -5.66 -17.67
C GLN A 50 -4.05 -4.63 -18.66
N GLN A 51 -3.35 -3.63 -18.16
CA GLN A 51 -2.67 -2.61 -18.98
C GLN A 51 -1.61 -3.23 -19.90
N ARG A 52 -0.82 -4.18 -19.39
CA ARG A 52 0.16 -4.92 -20.20
C ARG A 52 -0.50 -5.75 -21.29
N LEU A 53 -1.62 -6.40 -20.99
CA LEU A 53 -2.39 -7.18 -21.95
C LEU A 53 -2.92 -6.29 -23.09
N THR A 54 -3.48 -5.12 -22.78
CA THR A 54 -3.96 -4.17 -23.79
C THR A 54 -2.82 -3.75 -24.72
N ARG A 55 -1.69 -3.32 -24.16
CA ARG A 55 -0.51 -2.92 -24.94
C ARG A 55 0.08 -4.06 -25.76
N LEU A 56 0.08 -5.28 -25.25
CA LEU A 56 0.57 -6.45 -25.97
C LEU A 56 -0.29 -6.75 -27.20
N LYS A 57 -1.61 -6.54 -27.12
CA LYS A 57 -2.50 -6.69 -28.28
C LYS A 57 -2.29 -5.62 -29.34
N GLU A 58 -1.88 -4.41 -28.94
CA GLU A 58 -1.60 -3.30 -29.85
C GLU A 58 -0.20 -3.39 -30.48
N SER A 59 0.80 -3.81 -29.69
CA SER A 59 2.20 -3.94 -30.10
C SER A 59 2.86 -5.15 -29.43
N PRO A 60 2.74 -6.35 -30.04
CA PRO A 60 3.21 -7.61 -29.44
C PRO A 60 4.73 -7.66 -29.18
N TYR A 61 5.50 -6.91 -29.94
CA TYR A 61 6.97 -6.96 -29.93
C TYR A 61 7.65 -5.84 -29.13
N ASP A 62 6.88 -4.90 -28.56
CA ASP A 62 7.44 -3.80 -27.75
C ASP A 62 7.76 -4.25 -26.32
N ASN A 63 8.88 -4.95 -26.20
CA ASN A 63 9.36 -5.44 -24.91
C ASN A 63 9.74 -4.31 -23.94
N GLU A 64 10.14 -3.13 -24.44
CA GLU A 64 10.53 -2.03 -23.54
C GLU A 64 9.30 -1.39 -22.90
N ASP A 65 8.22 -1.19 -23.66
CA ASP A 65 6.96 -0.73 -23.09
C ASP A 65 6.41 -1.71 -22.05
N GLN A 66 6.47 -3.01 -22.32
CA GLN A 66 6.08 -4.05 -21.36
C GLN A 66 6.87 -3.99 -20.04
N ARG A 67 8.18 -3.73 -20.11
CA ARG A 67 9.01 -3.54 -18.91
C ARG A 67 8.70 -2.24 -18.20
N ARG A 68 8.48 -1.15 -18.94
CA ARG A 68 8.12 0.17 -18.39
C ARG A 68 6.86 0.09 -17.55
N VAL A 69 5.79 -0.52 -18.08
CA VAL A 69 4.55 -0.73 -17.32
C VAL A 69 4.80 -1.58 -16.07
N GLY A 70 5.60 -2.65 -16.20
CA GLY A 70 5.98 -3.47 -15.04
C GLY A 70 6.68 -2.68 -13.93
N ARG A 71 7.59 -1.77 -14.28
CA ARG A 71 8.28 -0.90 -13.31
C ARG A 71 7.33 0.09 -12.64
N ILE A 72 6.41 0.70 -13.40
CA ILE A 72 5.41 1.63 -12.85
C ILE A 72 4.54 0.92 -11.81
N VAL A 73 3.98 -0.24 -12.17
CA VAL A 73 3.11 -1.02 -11.28
C VAL A 73 3.88 -1.47 -10.03
N GLN A 74 5.14 -1.89 -10.19
CA GLN A 74 5.97 -2.24 -9.04
C GLN A 74 6.18 -1.03 -8.12
N SER A 75 6.45 0.16 -8.67
CA SER A 75 6.59 1.38 -7.88
C SER A 75 5.31 1.74 -7.12
N GLU A 76 4.14 1.53 -7.72
CA GLU A 76 2.85 1.79 -7.06
C GLU A 76 2.57 0.78 -5.94
N VAL A 77 2.89 -0.50 -6.17
CA VAL A 77 2.81 -1.54 -5.14
C VAL A 77 3.77 -1.22 -3.98
N ASP A 78 4.96 -0.70 -4.28
CA ASP A 78 5.95 -0.32 -3.27
C ASP A 78 5.44 0.85 -2.42
N ARG A 79 4.80 1.82 -3.07
CA ARG A 79 4.16 2.94 -2.40
C ARG A 79 3.04 2.51 -1.45
N VAL A 80 2.27 1.45 -1.74
CA VAL A 80 1.28 0.91 -0.80
C VAL A 80 1.95 0.48 0.52
N PHE A 81 3.12 -0.16 0.46
CA PHE A 81 3.85 -0.56 1.65
C PHE A 81 4.38 0.65 2.43
N GLU A 82 4.96 1.63 1.71
CA GLU A 82 5.49 2.86 2.28
C GLU A 82 4.41 3.72 2.96
N GLU A 83 3.26 3.91 2.32
CA GLU A 83 2.13 4.68 2.85
C GLU A 83 1.55 4.05 4.13
N ASN A 84 1.72 2.74 4.30
CA ASN A 84 1.33 2.03 5.51
C ASN A 84 2.43 1.94 6.57
N GLY A 85 3.63 2.47 6.30
CA GLY A 85 4.76 2.41 7.23
C GLY A 85 5.31 1.00 7.42
N VAL A 86 5.10 0.10 6.46
CA VAL A 86 5.48 -1.32 6.55
C VAL A 86 6.47 -1.65 5.45
N THR A 87 7.54 -2.37 5.76
CA THR A 87 8.43 -2.89 4.71
C THR A 87 7.86 -4.16 4.09
N LYS A 88 8.15 -4.44 2.81
CA LYS A 88 7.78 -5.73 2.17
C LYS A 88 8.21 -6.94 2.99
N ARG A 89 9.41 -6.89 3.57
CA ARG A 89 9.95 -7.97 4.42
C ARG A 89 9.09 -8.18 5.66
N ALA A 90 8.83 -7.12 6.42
CA ALA A 90 7.98 -7.19 7.62
C ALA A 90 6.56 -7.67 7.29
N PHE A 91 6.01 -7.22 6.16
CA PHE A 91 4.71 -7.70 5.67
C PHE A 91 4.72 -9.21 5.39
N LEU A 92 5.75 -9.72 4.71
CA LEU A 92 5.87 -11.16 4.41
C LEU A 92 6.11 -12.00 5.68
N GLU A 93 6.95 -11.53 6.59
CA GLU A 93 7.22 -12.16 7.89
C GLU A 93 5.91 -12.27 8.69
N TYR A 94 5.18 -11.16 8.84
CA TYR A 94 3.88 -11.15 9.53
C TYR A 94 2.87 -12.11 8.88
N GLY A 95 2.79 -12.12 7.54
CA GLY A 95 1.87 -13.00 6.82
C GLY A 95 2.16 -14.50 7.05
N ALA A 96 3.42 -14.86 7.25
CA ALA A 96 3.83 -16.22 7.57
C ALA A 96 3.54 -16.59 9.04
N GLU A 97 3.84 -15.69 9.98
CA GLU A 97 3.67 -15.92 11.41
C GLU A 97 2.19 -15.91 11.84
N HIS A 98 1.36 -15.08 11.21
CA HIS A 98 -0.03 -14.84 11.61
C HIS A 98 -1.07 -15.40 10.65
N ALA A 99 -0.72 -16.40 9.83
CA ALA A 99 -1.60 -16.96 8.80
C ALA A 99 -2.98 -17.37 9.34
N GLY A 100 -3.04 -18.04 10.49
CA GLY A 100 -4.30 -18.47 11.11
C GLY A 100 -5.18 -17.30 11.58
N ALA A 101 -4.57 -16.23 12.12
CA ALA A 101 -5.31 -15.04 12.53
C ALA A 101 -5.86 -14.25 11.33
N ILE A 102 -5.08 -14.19 10.24
CA ILE A 102 -5.52 -13.60 8.96
C ILE A 102 -6.69 -14.39 8.38
N GLU A 103 -6.62 -15.72 8.40
CA GLU A 103 -7.70 -16.59 7.92
C GLU A 103 -8.98 -16.45 8.77
N ALA A 104 -8.85 -16.46 10.10
CA ALA A 104 -9.98 -16.23 11.00
C ALA A 104 -10.66 -14.89 10.71
N TRP A 105 -9.87 -13.81 10.59
CA TRP A 105 -10.41 -12.49 10.25
C TRP A 105 -11.11 -12.47 8.88
N LEU A 106 -10.56 -13.16 7.86
CA LEU A 106 -11.21 -13.26 6.54
C LEU A 106 -12.53 -14.04 6.58
N ASN A 107 -12.63 -15.07 7.42
CA ASN A 107 -13.86 -15.83 7.61
C ASN A 107 -14.95 -15.00 8.30
N GLU A 108 -14.56 -14.13 9.22
CA GLU A 108 -15.46 -13.14 9.85
C GLU A 108 -15.86 -12.01 8.90
N ASN A 109 -15.08 -11.78 7.83
CA ASN A 109 -15.26 -10.70 6.85
C ASN A 109 -15.47 -11.25 5.41
N PRO A 110 -16.57 -11.97 5.14
CA PRO A 110 -16.76 -12.72 3.89
C PRO A 110 -16.83 -11.84 2.62
N SER A 111 -17.26 -10.58 2.74
CA SER A 111 -17.24 -9.63 1.62
C SER A 111 -15.80 -9.31 1.18
N VAL A 112 -14.89 -9.18 2.15
CA VAL A 112 -13.47 -8.93 1.92
C VAL A 112 -12.79 -10.18 1.36
N ALA A 113 -13.11 -11.36 1.91
CA ALA A 113 -12.64 -12.64 1.38
C ALA A 113 -13.07 -12.87 -0.08
N ARG A 114 -14.31 -12.52 -0.44
CA ARG A 114 -14.79 -12.59 -1.83
C ARG A 114 -13.98 -11.67 -2.75
N ARG A 115 -13.77 -10.41 -2.38
CA ARG A 115 -12.92 -9.47 -3.16
C ARG A 115 -11.53 -10.03 -3.41
N PHE A 116 -10.94 -10.69 -2.40
CA PHE A 116 -9.66 -11.37 -2.54
C PHE A 116 -9.68 -12.47 -3.60
N SER A 117 -10.68 -13.33 -3.53
CA SER A 117 -10.87 -14.44 -4.46
C SER A 117 -11.04 -13.92 -5.89
N ASP A 118 -11.88 -12.90 -6.08
CA ASP A 118 -12.17 -12.30 -7.37
C ASP A 118 -10.92 -11.70 -8.02
N LEU A 119 -10.12 -10.95 -7.24
CA LEU A 119 -8.86 -10.39 -7.73
C LEU A 119 -7.84 -11.48 -8.08
N LYS A 120 -7.72 -12.55 -7.28
CA LYS A 120 -6.84 -13.69 -7.59
C LYS A 120 -7.26 -14.39 -8.88
N ALA A 121 -8.57 -14.62 -9.06
CA ALA A 121 -9.12 -15.23 -10.26
C ALA A 121 -8.86 -14.35 -11.49
N ARG A 122 -9.09 -13.03 -11.37
CA ARG A 122 -8.81 -12.06 -12.43
C ARG A 122 -7.33 -12.04 -12.81
N ARG A 123 -6.43 -11.99 -11.83
CA ARG A 123 -4.97 -12.05 -12.05
C ARG A 123 -4.58 -13.31 -12.84
N SER A 124 -5.10 -14.47 -12.43
CA SER A 124 -4.84 -15.75 -13.07
C SER A 124 -5.32 -15.76 -14.52
N SER A 125 -6.55 -15.31 -14.76
CA SER A 125 -7.14 -15.21 -16.11
C SER A 125 -6.32 -14.29 -17.02
N LEU A 126 -5.96 -13.10 -16.57
CA LEU A 126 -5.18 -12.16 -17.37
C LEU A 126 -3.76 -12.67 -17.67
N SER A 127 -3.13 -13.32 -16.69
CA SER A 127 -1.79 -13.91 -16.89
C SER A 127 -1.83 -15.03 -17.94
N LYS A 128 -2.88 -15.85 -17.95
CA LYS A 128 -3.09 -16.89 -18.99
C LYS A 128 -3.26 -16.27 -20.37
N GLN A 129 -4.01 -15.17 -20.49
CA GLN A 129 -4.18 -14.46 -21.77
C GLN A 129 -2.87 -13.88 -22.30
N ILE A 130 -2.06 -13.26 -21.44
CA ILE A 130 -0.72 -12.77 -21.84
C ILE A 130 0.17 -13.93 -22.29
N LYS A 131 0.14 -15.06 -21.58
CA LYS A 131 0.92 -16.24 -21.95
C LYS A 131 0.53 -16.74 -23.33
N ALA A 132 -0.76 -16.91 -23.59
CA ALA A 132 -1.27 -17.36 -24.89
C ALA A 132 -0.79 -16.45 -26.04
N LEU A 133 -0.92 -15.13 -25.88
CA LEU A 133 -0.47 -14.15 -26.88
C LEU A 133 1.05 -14.14 -27.15
N LYS A 134 1.85 -14.68 -26.25
CA LYS A 134 3.32 -14.77 -26.42
C LYS A 134 3.79 -16.10 -27.01
N GLU A 135 2.90 -17.09 -27.04
CA GLU A 135 3.17 -18.42 -27.60
C GLU A 135 2.63 -18.57 -29.03
N GLU A 136 1.85 -17.59 -29.51
CA GLU A 136 1.46 -17.38 -30.92
C GLU A 136 2.62 -16.78 -31.74
#